data_AF-A0A957Q8X7-F1
#
_entry.id   AF-A0A957Q8X7-F1
#
_cell.length_a   1.000
_cell.length_b   1.000
_cell.length_c   1.000
_cell.angle_alpha   90.00
_cell.angle_beta   90.00
_cell.angle_gamma   90.00
#
_symmetry.space_group_name_H-M   'P 1'
#
loop_
_entity.id
_entity.type
_entity.pdbx_description
1 polymer ?
#
loop_
_entity_poly.entity_id
_entity_poly.type
_entity_poly.pdbx_seq_one_letter_code
_entity_poly.pdbx_strand_id
1 'polypeptide(L)'
;MNRRQLIFIILFNAIISLVIALVVVWAVESRRPDSEVLQILATPPSVLPVSQPTVAVVDAPAADTSATVTVQPATTAEAAVEVGDTEVYVVQSGDSLSSIADRFRVPIDTLVRLNELPNPDYVFVGQRLLIPVGGGNEAGAPVATATAGDEPITQGVIIRIVEGPGDLLAEAVQIVNDLNRAVNLAGWVLDQEGGPSYTFGNMLLFAGNYVWLHTRSGEDTTIAVYWNQENAAWSSGSVLRLRNPQGTVVSTFTVP
;
A
#
# COMPACT_ATOMS: atom_id res chain seq x y z
N MET A 1 51.31 26.10 -5.86
CA MET A 1 50.29 25.77 -4.84
C MET A 1 50.97 25.86 -3.47
N ASN A 2 50.50 26.74 -2.59
CA ASN A 2 51.23 27.09 -1.37
C ASN A 2 50.96 26.08 -0.26
N ARG A 3 51.97 25.71 0.55
CA ARG A 3 51.82 24.75 1.67
C ARG A 3 50.65 25.10 2.61
N ARG A 4 50.37 26.40 2.79
CA ARG A 4 49.23 26.90 3.58
C ARG A 4 47.87 26.54 2.95
N GLN A 5 47.77 26.54 1.63
CA GLN A 5 46.56 26.21 0.89
C GLN A 5 46.28 24.69 0.90
N LEU A 6 47.34 23.88 0.85
CA LEU A 6 47.23 22.42 1.00
C LEU A 6 46.73 22.04 2.41
N ILE A 7 47.29 22.67 3.45
CA ILE A 7 46.86 22.45 4.84
C ILE A 7 45.39 22.84 5.03
N PHE A 8 44.97 23.97 4.43
CA PHE A 8 43.58 24.42 4.50
C PHE A 8 42.60 23.42 3.85
N ILE A 9 42.93 22.88 2.66
CA ILE A 9 42.09 21.90 1.97
C ILE A 9 41.98 20.59 2.77
N ILE A 10 43.07 20.12 3.36
CA ILE A 10 43.06 18.90 4.17
C ILE A 10 42.21 19.09 5.43
N LEU A 11 42.36 20.22 6.14
CA LEU A 11 41.56 20.52 7.32
C LEU A 11 40.07 20.69 6.98
N PHE A 12 39.77 21.36 5.88
CA PHE A 12 38.41 21.55 5.41
C PHE A 12 37.72 20.21 5.09
N ASN A 13 38.40 19.31 4.36
CA ASN A 13 37.88 17.97 4.09
C ASN A 13 37.73 17.13 5.37
N ALA A 14 38.65 17.24 6.33
CA ALA A 14 38.55 16.53 7.59
C ALA A 14 37.33 16.97 8.42
N ILE A 15 37.03 18.27 8.44
CA ILE A 15 35.84 18.82 9.11
C ILE A 15 34.56 18.34 8.43
N ILE A 16 34.51 18.37 7.10
CA ILE A 16 33.35 17.89 6.35
C ILE A 16 33.07 16.41 6.65
N SER A 17 34.11 15.56 6.63
CA SER A 17 33.97 14.14 6.96
C SER A 17 33.49 13.92 8.40
N LEU A 18 33.95 14.73 9.36
CA LEU A 18 33.50 14.66 10.76
C LEU A 18 32.01 15.02 10.89
N VAL A 19 31.58 16.10 10.22
CA VAL A 19 30.18 16.54 10.24
C VAL A 19 29.27 15.49 9.62
N ILE A 20 29.66 14.92 8.48
CA ILE A 20 28.89 13.84 7.83
C ILE A 20 28.79 12.63 8.77
N ALA A 21 29.87 12.21 9.39
CA ALA A 21 29.86 11.09 10.33
C ALA A 21 28.92 11.34 11.53
N LEU A 22 28.94 12.55 12.09
CA LEU A 22 28.05 12.94 13.19
C LEU A 22 26.57 12.94 12.76
N VAL A 23 26.26 13.45 11.56
CA VAL A 23 24.89 13.44 11.02
C VAL A 23 24.40 12.01 10.81
N VAL A 24 25.24 11.11 10.29
CA VAL A 24 24.90 9.70 10.13
C VAL A 24 24.62 9.03 11.47
N VAL A 25 25.47 9.26 12.48
CA VAL A 25 25.26 8.72 13.84
C VAL A 25 23.97 9.25 14.45
N TRP A 26 23.72 10.55 14.33
CA TRP A 26 22.49 11.18 14.82
C TRP A 26 21.23 10.64 14.10
N ALA A 27 21.31 10.42 12.79
CA ALA A 27 20.21 9.86 11.99
C ALA A 27 19.92 8.38 12.32
N VAL A 28 20.93 7.61 12.71
CA VAL A 28 20.75 6.22 13.16
C VAL A 28 20.14 6.17 14.56
N GLU A 29 20.59 7.03 15.48
CA GLU A 29 20.06 7.07 16.84
C GLU A 29 18.59 7.54 16.87
N SER A 30 18.23 8.53 16.05
CA SER A 30 16.86 9.03 15.92
C SER A 30 15.85 8.00 15.40
N ARG A 31 16.32 6.86 14.89
CA ARG A 31 15.48 5.74 14.42
C ARG A 31 15.31 4.64 15.46
N ARG A 32 15.93 4.74 16.64
CA ARG A 32 15.72 3.76 17.71
C ARG A 32 14.39 4.08 18.41
N PRO A 33 13.37 3.21 18.34
CA PRO A 33 12.13 3.41 19.07
C PRO A 33 12.39 3.39 20.58
N ASP A 34 11.70 4.26 21.32
CA ASP A 34 11.86 4.40 22.76
C ASP A 34 11.68 3.07 23.48
N SER A 35 12.61 2.75 24.38
CA SER A 35 12.62 1.52 25.18
C SER A 35 11.39 1.38 26.10
N GLU A 36 10.60 2.44 26.26
CA GLU A 36 9.31 2.42 26.95
C GLU A 36 8.25 1.65 26.17
N VAL A 37 8.20 1.76 24.83
CA VAL A 37 7.20 1.04 24.00
C VAL A 37 7.38 -0.48 24.12
N LEU A 38 8.62 -0.96 24.25
CA LEU A 38 8.92 -2.38 24.41
C LEU A 38 8.54 -2.94 25.79
N GLN A 39 8.43 -2.12 26.83
CA GLN A 39 7.97 -2.56 28.16
C GLN A 39 6.44 -2.69 28.25
N ILE A 40 5.70 -1.88 27.47
CA ILE A 40 4.23 -1.94 27.41
C ILE A 40 3.75 -3.21 26.70
N LEU A 41 4.53 -3.74 25.75
CA LEU A 41 4.27 -5.03 25.08
C LEU A 41 4.66 -6.26 25.92
N ALA A 42 5.48 -6.08 26.96
CA ALA A 42 6.02 -7.17 27.79
C ALA A 42 5.28 -7.36 29.13
N THR A 43 4.30 -6.52 29.45
CA THR A 43 3.45 -6.74 30.63
C THR A 43 2.25 -7.59 30.24
N PRO A 44 2.17 -8.87 30.68
CA PRO A 44 0.94 -9.63 30.51
C PRO A 44 -0.19 -8.91 31.26
N PRO A 45 -1.42 -8.88 30.73
CA PRO A 45 -2.54 -8.28 31.43
C PRO A 45 -2.70 -8.98 32.78
N SER A 46 -2.67 -8.20 33.87
CA SER A 46 -3.04 -8.69 35.20
C SER A 46 -4.49 -9.15 35.15
N VAL A 47 -4.69 -10.46 35.04
CA VAL A 47 -6.00 -11.08 35.20
C VAL A 47 -6.43 -10.91 36.66
N LEU A 48 -7.49 -10.14 36.89
CA LEU A 48 -8.16 -10.09 38.18
C LEU A 48 -8.74 -11.49 38.48
N PRO A 49 -8.57 -12.06 39.68
CA PRO A 49 -9.05 -13.40 39.98
C PRO A 49 -10.59 -13.42 40.00
N VAL A 50 -11.19 -14.14 39.05
CA VAL A 50 -12.63 -14.44 39.07
C VAL A 50 -12.86 -15.56 40.09
N SER A 51 -13.61 -15.29 41.15
CA SER A 51 -14.08 -16.31 42.09
C SER A 51 -15.07 -17.25 41.39
N GLN A 52 -14.62 -18.47 41.09
CA GLN A 52 -15.44 -19.52 40.50
C GLN A 52 -16.30 -20.18 41.60
N PRO A 53 -17.63 -20.31 41.44
CA PRO A 53 -18.45 -21.07 42.37
C PRO A 53 -18.19 -22.57 42.20
N THR A 54 -17.88 -23.23 43.32
CA THR A 54 -17.76 -24.68 43.47
C THR A 54 -19.04 -25.38 43.03
N VAL A 55 -18.98 -26.19 41.97
CA VAL A 55 -20.02 -27.18 41.65
C VAL A 55 -19.55 -28.53 42.16
N ALA A 56 -20.37 -29.12 43.03
CA ALA A 56 -20.15 -30.39 43.69
C ALA A 56 -20.05 -31.55 42.68
N VAL A 57 -19.06 -32.39 42.90
CA VAL A 57 -18.87 -33.71 42.30
C VAL A 57 -20.04 -34.61 42.70
N VAL A 58 -20.66 -35.27 41.73
CA VAL A 58 -21.45 -36.49 41.96
C VAL A 58 -20.97 -37.55 40.97
N ASP A 59 -20.57 -38.67 41.56
CA ASP A 59 -20.02 -39.89 40.95
C ASP A 59 -20.94 -40.60 39.94
N ALA A 60 -20.29 -41.11 38.88
CA ALA A 60 -20.40 -42.45 38.26
C ALA A 60 -21.73 -42.91 37.60
N PRO A 61 -21.74 -43.95 36.71
CA PRO A 61 -20.64 -44.80 36.24
C PRO A 61 -20.53 -44.98 34.70
N ALA A 62 -19.47 -45.68 34.31
CA ALA A 62 -19.09 -46.10 32.98
C ALA A 62 -20.10 -47.03 32.26
N ALA A 63 -20.21 -46.85 30.94
CA ALA A 63 -20.63 -47.88 29.99
C ALA A 63 -19.89 -47.67 28.65
N ASP A 64 -18.84 -48.47 28.51
CA ASP A 64 -18.41 -49.18 27.31
C ASP A 64 -19.29 -49.02 26.04
N THR A 65 -18.73 -48.49 24.95
CA THR A 65 -18.77 -49.17 23.64
C THR A 65 -17.69 -48.63 22.72
N SER A 66 -16.71 -49.48 22.42
CA SER A 66 -15.84 -49.37 21.25
C SER A 66 -16.66 -49.44 19.96
N ALA A 67 -16.53 -48.47 19.06
CA ALA A 67 -16.96 -48.60 17.68
C ALA A 67 -15.77 -48.36 16.75
N THR A 68 -15.14 -49.46 16.34
CA THR A 68 -14.26 -49.58 15.20
C THR A 68 -14.96 -49.04 13.95
N VAL A 69 -14.42 -48.00 13.32
CA VAL A 69 -14.72 -47.69 11.92
C VAL A 69 -13.55 -48.15 11.07
N THR A 70 -13.87 -49.16 10.27
CA THR A 70 -13.08 -49.87 9.28
C THR A 70 -12.38 -48.92 8.31
N VAL A 71 -11.06 -49.06 8.19
CA VAL A 71 -10.29 -48.61 7.02
C VAL A 71 -10.67 -49.46 5.81
N GLN A 72 -11.17 -48.83 4.75
CA GLN A 72 -11.28 -49.46 3.44
C GLN A 72 -10.49 -48.64 2.41
N PRO A 73 -9.38 -49.17 1.86
CA PRO A 73 -8.73 -48.60 0.70
C PRO A 73 -9.43 -49.14 -0.57
N ALA A 74 -9.92 -48.23 -1.41
CA ALA A 74 -10.21 -48.52 -2.81
C ALA A 74 -9.94 -47.25 -3.61
N THR A 75 -8.73 -47.19 -4.15
CA THR A 75 -8.33 -46.31 -5.26
C THR A 75 -9.28 -46.51 -6.43
N THR A 76 -9.92 -45.44 -6.89
CA THR A 76 -10.21 -45.21 -8.30
C THR A 76 -9.92 -43.74 -8.55
N ALA A 77 -8.86 -43.52 -9.32
CA ALA A 77 -8.35 -42.22 -9.70
C ALA A 77 -9.32 -41.50 -10.65
N GLU A 78 -9.01 -40.22 -10.87
CA GLU A 78 -9.30 -39.47 -12.09
C GLU A 78 -10.52 -38.54 -12.05
N ALA A 79 -10.38 -37.50 -11.22
CA ALA A 79 -10.45 -36.13 -11.72
C ALA A 79 -9.44 -35.30 -10.93
N ALA A 80 -8.15 -35.57 -11.20
CA ALA A 80 -7.11 -34.60 -10.91
C ALA A 80 -7.39 -33.39 -11.82
N VAL A 81 -8.12 -32.40 -11.29
CA VAL A 81 -7.95 -31.04 -11.77
C VAL A 81 -6.50 -30.73 -11.47
N GLU A 82 -5.68 -30.62 -12.51
CA GLU A 82 -4.25 -30.43 -12.36
C GLU A 82 -4.02 -29.28 -11.40
N VAL A 83 -3.45 -29.62 -10.24
CA VAL A 83 -2.91 -28.63 -9.31
C VAL A 83 -1.75 -28.02 -10.08
N GLY A 84 -2.04 -26.92 -10.78
CA GLY A 84 -1.01 -26.00 -11.19
C GLY A 84 -0.16 -25.73 -9.97
N ASP A 85 1.14 -25.98 -10.08
CA ASP A 85 2.09 -25.83 -8.98
C ASP A 85 1.79 -24.49 -8.28
N THR A 86 1.78 -24.43 -6.96
CA THR A 86 1.52 -23.18 -6.22
C THR A 86 2.80 -22.78 -5.50
N GLU A 87 3.25 -21.55 -5.72
CA GLU A 87 4.43 -20.97 -5.07
C GLU A 87 4.00 -20.08 -3.89
N VAL A 88 4.78 -20.07 -2.82
CA VAL A 88 4.56 -19.17 -1.68
C VAL A 88 5.41 -17.92 -1.85
N TYR A 89 4.77 -16.78 -2.06
CA TYR A 89 5.40 -15.47 -2.09
C TYR A 89 5.27 -14.75 -0.74
N VAL A 90 6.34 -14.08 -0.30
CA VAL A 90 6.32 -13.24 0.90
C VAL A 90 6.29 -11.78 0.46
N VAL A 91 5.19 -11.08 0.78
CA VAL A 91 4.97 -9.68 0.41
C VAL A 91 6.10 -8.80 0.93
N GLN A 92 6.71 -8.01 0.05
CA GLN A 92 7.80 -7.10 0.39
C GLN A 92 7.28 -5.67 0.58
N SER A 93 8.12 -4.80 1.16
CA SER A 93 7.78 -3.39 1.29
C SER A 93 7.58 -2.76 -0.09
N GLY A 94 6.40 -2.18 -0.31
CA GLY A 94 6.02 -1.57 -1.59
C GLY A 94 5.28 -2.51 -2.55
N ASP A 95 5.09 -3.78 -2.19
CA ASP A 95 4.22 -4.69 -2.94
C ASP A 95 2.74 -4.43 -2.65
N SER A 96 1.91 -4.57 -3.67
CA SER A 96 0.44 -4.62 -3.58
C SER A 96 -0.06 -5.92 -4.22
N LEU A 97 -1.30 -6.30 -3.95
CA LEU A 97 -1.89 -7.50 -4.57
C LEU A 97 -1.91 -7.38 -6.10
N SER A 98 -2.09 -6.16 -6.63
CA SER A 98 -2.03 -5.85 -8.06
C SER A 98 -0.60 -5.97 -8.63
N SER A 99 0.42 -5.46 -7.95
CA SER A 99 1.81 -5.57 -8.44
C SER A 99 2.31 -7.02 -8.42
N ILE A 100 1.86 -7.80 -7.43
CA ILE A 100 2.12 -9.24 -7.33
C ILE A 100 1.36 -9.99 -8.43
N ALA A 101 0.07 -9.72 -8.60
CA ALA A 101 -0.76 -10.26 -9.69
C ALA A 101 -0.10 -10.06 -11.05
N ASP A 102 0.36 -8.84 -11.35
CA ASP A 102 1.04 -8.52 -12.61
C ASP A 102 2.38 -9.26 -12.75
N ARG A 103 3.18 -9.30 -11.67
CA ARG A 103 4.48 -9.99 -11.66
C ARG A 103 4.35 -11.46 -11.99
N PHE A 104 3.32 -12.12 -11.46
CA PHE A 104 3.06 -13.53 -11.68
C PHE A 104 2.08 -13.80 -12.83
N ARG A 105 1.55 -12.74 -13.46
CA ARG A 105 0.51 -12.79 -14.51
C ARG A 105 -0.73 -13.57 -14.09
N VAL A 106 -1.16 -13.37 -12.84
CA VAL A 106 -2.33 -14.00 -12.26
C VAL A 106 -3.40 -12.94 -12.01
N PRO A 107 -4.68 -13.16 -12.38
CA PRO A 107 -5.74 -12.21 -12.04
C PRO A 107 -5.86 -11.98 -10.53
N ILE A 108 -6.16 -10.74 -10.14
CA ILE A 108 -6.32 -10.36 -8.73
C ILE A 108 -7.42 -11.21 -8.06
N ASP A 109 -8.57 -11.38 -8.71
CA ASP A 109 -9.66 -12.26 -8.23
C ASP A 109 -9.18 -13.70 -7.94
N THR A 110 -8.28 -14.22 -8.77
CA THR A 110 -7.70 -15.55 -8.55
C THR A 110 -6.82 -15.56 -7.30
N LEU A 111 -5.99 -14.52 -7.10
CA LEU A 111 -5.18 -14.40 -5.88
C LEU A 111 -6.02 -14.21 -4.63
N VAL A 112 -7.07 -13.39 -4.68
CA VAL A 112 -8.01 -13.15 -3.57
C VAL A 112 -8.69 -14.44 -3.16
N ARG A 113 -9.23 -15.18 -4.13
CA ARG A 113 -9.92 -16.45 -3.88
C ARG A 113 -8.97 -17.52 -3.37
N LEU A 114 -7.76 -17.60 -3.93
CA LEU A 114 -6.77 -18.60 -3.54
C LEU A 114 -6.24 -18.37 -2.11
N ASN A 115 -6.16 -17.12 -1.67
CA ASN A 115 -5.65 -16.73 -0.36
C ASN A 115 -6.73 -16.34 0.65
N GLU A 116 -8.00 -16.51 0.28
CA GLU A 116 -9.19 -16.12 1.05
C GLU A 116 -9.06 -14.69 1.64
N LEU A 117 -8.55 -13.75 0.85
CA LEU A 117 -8.27 -12.41 1.32
C LEU A 117 -9.59 -11.66 1.59
N PRO A 118 -9.87 -11.24 2.83
CA PRO A 118 -11.12 -10.55 3.17
C PRO A 118 -11.16 -9.14 2.58
N ASN A 119 -10.00 -8.55 2.27
CA ASN A 119 -9.91 -7.29 1.56
C ASN A 119 -8.71 -7.30 0.59
N PRO A 120 -8.93 -7.18 -0.74
CA PRO A 120 -7.86 -7.15 -1.74
C PRO A 120 -6.96 -5.91 -1.65
N ASP A 121 -7.42 -4.84 -1.02
CA ASP A 121 -6.70 -3.56 -0.92
C ASP A 121 -5.62 -3.58 0.18
N TYR A 122 -5.64 -4.58 1.06
CA TYR A 122 -4.74 -4.66 2.22
C TYR A 122 -3.94 -5.95 2.20
N VAL A 123 -2.76 -5.89 1.58
CA VAL A 123 -1.70 -6.88 1.78
C VAL A 123 -0.59 -6.30 2.66
N PHE A 124 -0.18 -7.06 3.67
CA PHE A 124 0.81 -6.61 4.65
C PHE A 124 2.21 -7.10 4.28
N VAL A 125 3.22 -6.29 4.53
CA VAL A 125 4.62 -6.72 4.40
C VAL A 125 4.87 -7.94 5.29
N GLY A 126 5.48 -8.99 4.74
CA GLY A 126 5.71 -10.26 5.42
C GLY A 126 4.53 -11.24 5.33
N GLN A 127 3.39 -10.83 4.76
CA GLN A 127 2.27 -11.74 4.49
C GLN A 127 2.67 -12.80 3.46
N ARG A 128 2.27 -14.04 3.71
CA ARG A 128 2.50 -15.17 2.80
C ARG A 128 1.30 -15.29 1.86
N LEU A 129 1.54 -15.23 0.56
CA LEU A 129 0.54 -15.42 -0.48
C LEU A 129 0.87 -16.67 -1.29
N LEU A 130 -0.13 -17.52 -1.48
CA LEU A 130 -0.17 -18.61 -2.42
C LEU A 130 -0.39 -18.02 -3.82
N ILE A 131 0.53 -18.32 -4.73
CA ILE A 131 0.51 -17.86 -6.12
C ILE A 131 0.43 -19.10 -7.02
N PRO A 132 -0.54 -19.20 -7.92
CA PRO A 132 -0.60 -20.31 -8.87
C PRO A 132 0.52 -20.14 -9.92
N VAL A 133 1.46 -21.07 -9.96
CA VAL A 133 2.57 -21.22 -10.91
C VAL A 133 2.36 -22.45 -11.81
N GLY A 134 1.24 -22.49 -12.53
CA GLY A 134 1.00 -23.53 -13.53
C GLY A 134 -0.40 -23.42 -14.12
N GLY A 135 -0.50 -23.24 -15.43
CA GLY A 135 -1.78 -23.13 -16.13
C GLY A 135 -2.24 -21.68 -16.29
N GLY A 136 -1.57 -20.96 -17.19
CA GLY A 136 -2.15 -19.74 -17.74
C GLY A 136 -3.47 -20.04 -18.45
N ASN A 137 -4.36 -19.05 -18.39
CA ASN A 137 -5.45 -18.84 -19.34
C ASN A 137 -6.69 -19.73 -19.17
N GLU A 138 -7.44 -19.55 -18.07
CA GLU A 138 -8.90 -19.55 -18.22
C GLU A 138 -9.33 -18.19 -18.77
N ALA A 139 -9.38 -18.17 -20.09
CA ALA A 139 -9.81 -17.07 -20.93
C ALA A 139 -11.24 -16.63 -20.58
N GLY A 140 -11.31 -15.53 -19.83
CA GLY A 140 -12.48 -14.66 -19.71
C GLY A 140 -12.07 -13.20 -19.58
N ALA A 141 -10.91 -12.81 -20.12
CA ALA A 141 -10.45 -11.43 -20.11
C ALA A 141 -10.90 -10.71 -21.39
N PRO A 142 -11.58 -9.56 -21.33
CA PRO A 142 -11.52 -8.60 -22.41
C PRO A 142 -10.05 -8.17 -22.55
N VAL A 143 -9.59 -8.22 -23.80
CA VAL A 143 -8.26 -7.82 -24.23
C VAL A 143 -7.96 -6.41 -23.70
N ALA A 144 -6.96 -6.29 -22.83
CA ALA A 144 -6.31 -5.01 -22.54
C ALA A 144 -5.49 -4.60 -23.77
N THR A 145 -6.19 -4.16 -24.81
CA THR A 145 -5.66 -3.12 -25.67
C THR A 145 -5.75 -1.86 -24.84
N ALA A 146 -4.63 -1.19 -24.63
CA ALA A 146 -4.61 0.19 -24.15
C ALA A 146 -5.23 1.09 -25.22
N THR A 147 -6.54 0.95 -25.43
CA THR A 147 -7.36 1.95 -26.07
C THR A 147 -7.86 2.81 -24.93
N ALA A 148 -7.20 3.94 -24.72
CA ALA A 148 -7.84 5.09 -24.09
C ALA A 148 -9.17 5.27 -24.84
N GLY A 149 -10.26 4.79 -24.24
CA GLY A 149 -11.57 4.88 -24.87
C GLY A 149 -11.86 6.36 -25.09
N ASP A 150 -12.16 6.72 -26.34
CA ASP A 150 -12.50 8.07 -26.81
C ASP A 150 -13.67 8.74 -26.05
N GLU A 151 -14.31 8.02 -25.12
CA GLU A 151 -15.23 8.64 -24.19
C GLU A 151 -14.50 9.43 -23.09
N PRO A 152 -14.86 10.70 -22.89
CA PRO A 152 -14.28 11.52 -21.84
C PRO A 152 -14.55 10.89 -20.48
N ILE A 153 -13.51 10.74 -19.66
CA ILE A 153 -13.68 10.30 -18.27
C ILE A 153 -14.43 11.40 -17.52
N THR A 154 -15.65 11.07 -17.06
CA THR A 154 -16.50 11.99 -16.29
C THR A 154 -16.70 11.57 -14.84
N GLN A 155 -16.29 10.34 -14.48
CA GLN A 155 -16.33 9.79 -13.12
C GLN A 155 -15.29 8.68 -12.95
N GLY A 156 -15.05 8.24 -11.71
CA GLY A 156 -14.20 7.09 -11.37
C GLY A 156 -12.72 7.41 -11.14
N VAL A 157 -12.27 8.63 -11.40
CA VAL A 157 -11.00 9.13 -10.85
C VAL A 157 -11.33 10.11 -9.72
N ILE A 158 -10.97 9.76 -8.50
CA ILE A 158 -11.45 10.43 -7.29
C ILE A 158 -10.32 11.02 -6.46
N ILE A 159 -10.62 12.11 -5.78
CA ILE A 159 -9.79 12.62 -4.68
C ILE A 159 -10.22 11.84 -3.43
N ARG A 160 -9.33 11.03 -2.86
CA ARG A 160 -9.67 10.17 -1.73
C ARG A 160 -9.26 10.76 -0.39
N ILE A 161 -8.06 11.33 -0.31
CA ILE A 161 -7.48 11.85 0.93
C ILE A 161 -6.77 13.17 0.65
N VAL A 162 -6.88 14.11 1.58
CA VAL A 162 -5.99 15.27 1.71
C VAL A 162 -5.34 15.20 3.08
N GLU A 163 -4.03 15.01 3.12
CA GLU A 163 -3.24 14.96 4.35
C GLU A 163 -2.56 16.30 4.62
N GLY A 164 -2.41 16.65 5.89
CA GLY A 164 -1.64 17.82 6.33
C GLY A 164 -1.99 19.17 5.66
N PRO A 165 -3.27 19.54 5.45
CA PRO A 165 -3.60 20.80 4.80
C PRO A 165 -2.98 21.98 5.54
N GLY A 166 -2.32 22.87 4.81
CA GLY A 166 -1.61 24.02 5.39
C GLY A 166 -0.22 23.71 5.97
N ASP A 167 0.21 22.45 6.03
CA ASP A 167 1.57 22.05 6.42
C ASP A 167 2.36 21.55 5.20
N LEU A 168 3.27 22.37 4.67
CA LEU A 168 4.05 22.05 3.48
C LEU A 168 4.77 20.68 3.55
N LEU A 169 5.22 20.24 4.73
CA LEU A 169 5.98 18.99 4.85
C LEU A 169 5.09 17.75 4.82
N ALA A 170 3.84 17.88 5.27
CA ALA A 170 2.86 16.81 5.33
C ALA A 170 1.79 16.90 4.21
N GLU A 171 1.68 18.05 3.54
CA GLU A 171 0.58 18.32 2.62
C GLU A 171 0.66 17.47 1.37
N ALA A 172 -0.34 16.60 1.21
CA ALA A 172 -0.43 15.70 0.08
C ALA A 172 -1.88 15.35 -0.27
N VAL A 173 -2.15 15.13 -1.55
CA VAL A 173 -3.48 14.72 -2.04
C VAL A 173 -3.38 13.36 -2.70
N GLN A 174 -4.18 12.40 -2.26
CA GLN A 174 -4.27 11.09 -2.88
C GLN A 174 -5.36 11.09 -3.96
N ILE A 175 -4.97 10.76 -5.18
CA ILE A 175 -5.87 10.55 -6.32
C ILE A 175 -5.93 9.07 -6.63
N VAL A 176 -7.13 8.52 -6.74
CA VAL A 176 -7.37 7.09 -6.97
C VAL A 176 -8.14 6.90 -8.25
N ASN A 177 -7.76 5.89 -9.03
CA ASN A 177 -8.51 5.45 -10.20
C ASN A 177 -9.35 4.22 -9.84
N ASP A 178 -10.62 4.43 -9.52
CA ASP A 178 -11.59 3.38 -9.20
C ASP A 178 -12.21 2.74 -10.47
N LEU A 179 -11.75 3.12 -11.68
CA LEU A 179 -12.18 2.48 -12.93
C LEU A 179 -11.52 1.11 -13.10
N ASN A 180 -12.12 0.29 -13.98
CA ASN A 180 -11.56 -0.99 -14.42
C ASN A 180 -10.55 -0.84 -15.59
N ARG A 181 -10.09 0.38 -15.87
CA ARG A 181 -9.11 0.66 -16.93
C ARG A 181 -8.09 1.70 -16.50
N ALA A 182 -6.90 1.66 -17.07
CA ALA A 182 -5.88 2.67 -16.86
C ALA A 182 -6.30 4.03 -17.45
N VAL A 183 -5.88 5.12 -16.79
CA VAL A 183 -6.14 6.50 -17.21
C VAL A 183 -4.81 7.23 -17.31
N ASN A 184 -4.58 7.92 -18.43
CA ASN A 184 -3.49 8.89 -18.51
C ASN A 184 -3.97 10.22 -17.91
N LEU A 185 -3.25 10.70 -16.90
CA LEU A 185 -3.56 11.95 -16.21
C LEU A 185 -3.02 13.19 -16.94
N ALA A 186 -2.38 13.05 -18.11
CA ALA A 186 -1.90 14.18 -18.88
C ALA A 186 -2.99 15.26 -19.09
N GLY A 187 -2.73 16.48 -18.61
CA GLY A 187 -3.63 17.62 -18.76
C GLY A 187 -4.82 17.63 -17.80
N TRP A 188 -4.93 16.66 -16.88
CA TRP A 188 -5.88 16.75 -15.77
C TRP A 188 -5.46 17.87 -14.82
N VAL A 189 -6.45 18.48 -14.18
CA VAL A 189 -6.22 19.63 -13.29
C VAL A 189 -6.83 19.34 -11.92
N LEU A 190 -6.04 19.50 -10.86
CA LEU A 190 -6.52 19.57 -9.50
C LEU A 190 -6.51 21.03 -9.06
N ASP A 191 -7.68 21.61 -8.80
CA ASP A 191 -7.83 23.02 -8.41
C ASP A 191 -8.61 23.19 -7.12
N GLN A 192 -8.27 24.21 -6.35
CA GLN A 192 -9.07 24.69 -5.22
C GLN A 192 -9.92 25.88 -5.66
N GLU A 193 -11.16 25.95 -5.16
CA GLU A 193 -12.00 27.14 -5.39
C GLU A 193 -11.35 28.42 -4.83
N GLY A 194 -11.12 29.41 -5.69
CA GLY A 194 -10.44 30.67 -5.33
C GLY A 194 -8.97 30.50 -4.95
N GLY A 195 -8.39 29.32 -5.18
CA GLY A 195 -7.07 28.94 -4.72
C GLY A 195 -6.16 28.44 -5.85
N PRO A 196 -5.11 27.70 -5.50
CA PRO A 196 -4.11 27.26 -6.46
C PRO A 196 -4.59 26.07 -7.30
N SER A 197 -3.89 25.81 -8.40
CA SER A 197 -4.21 24.72 -9.33
C SER A 197 -2.96 24.01 -9.83
N TYR A 198 -2.97 22.67 -9.78
CA TYR A 198 -1.93 21.80 -10.31
C TYR A 198 -2.40 21.11 -11.60
N THR A 199 -1.51 21.00 -12.59
CA THR A 199 -1.78 20.25 -13.84
C THR A 199 -0.88 19.04 -13.90
N PHE A 200 -1.49 17.87 -14.10
CA PHE A 200 -0.77 16.60 -14.22
C PHE A 200 -0.04 16.48 -15.55
N GLY A 201 1.20 15.99 -15.48
CA GLY A 201 1.99 15.60 -16.64
C GLY A 201 1.57 14.25 -17.23
N ASN A 202 2.38 13.72 -18.14
CA ASN A 202 2.15 12.41 -18.73
C ASN A 202 2.44 11.31 -17.70
N MET A 203 1.38 10.81 -17.07
CA MET A 203 1.45 9.77 -16.06
C MET A 203 0.27 8.82 -16.24
N LEU A 204 0.57 7.52 -16.27
CA LEU A 204 -0.44 6.49 -16.36
C LEU A 204 -0.84 6.03 -14.96
N LEU A 205 -2.10 6.28 -14.59
CA LEU A 205 -2.70 5.77 -13.36
C LEU A 205 -3.53 4.52 -13.70
N PHE A 206 -3.03 3.36 -13.32
CA PHE A 206 -3.71 2.09 -13.60
C PHE A 206 -5.02 1.93 -12.80
N ALA A 207 -5.88 1.03 -13.28
CA ALA A 207 -7.11 0.65 -12.60
C ALA A 207 -6.82 0.21 -11.15
N GLY A 208 -7.59 0.71 -10.19
CA GLY A 208 -7.46 0.42 -8.76
C GLY A 208 -6.24 1.04 -8.07
N ASN A 209 -5.37 1.75 -8.80
CA ASN A 209 -4.16 2.36 -8.23
C ASN A 209 -4.39 3.82 -7.82
N TYR A 210 -3.42 4.37 -7.11
CA TYR A 210 -3.40 5.75 -6.67
C TYR A 210 -2.07 6.44 -6.96
N VAL A 211 -2.10 7.77 -6.93
CA VAL A 211 -0.93 8.64 -6.94
C VAL A 211 -1.07 9.69 -5.84
N TRP A 212 0.03 9.97 -5.16
CA TRP A 212 0.16 11.10 -4.24
C TRP A 212 0.64 12.35 -4.97
N LEU A 213 -0.05 13.47 -4.78
CA LEU A 213 0.45 14.79 -5.15
C LEU A 213 0.93 15.48 -3.89
N HIS A 214 2.24 15.62 -3.74
CA HIS A 214 2.85 16.40 -2.66
C HIS A 214 3.02 17.86 -3.10
N THR A 215 2.68 18.79 -2.21
CA THR A 215 2.83 20.22 -2.51
C THR A 215 4.30 20.66 -2.54
N ARG A 216 5.11 20.09 -1.64
CA ARG A 216 6.56 20.35 -1.52
C ARG A 216 7.36 19.92 -2.75
N SER A 217 8.62 20.31 -2.75
CA SER A 217 9.62 19.79 -3.69
C SER A 217 10.00 18.34 -3.41
N GLY A 218 10.37 17.65 -4.49
CA GLY A 218 10.79 16.27 -4.52
C GLY A 218 11.04 15.79 -5.94
N GLU A 219 11.26 14.49 -6.09
CA GLU A 219 11.49 13.85 -7.38
C GLU A 219 10.29 12.98 -7.73
N ASP A 220 9.72 13.17 -8.91
CA ASP A 220 8.56 12.42 -9.36
C ASP A 220 8.87 10.92 -9.49
N THR A 221 7.92 10.10 -9.05
CA THR A 221 7.95 8.65 -9.13
C THR A 221 6.67 8.15 -9.78
N THR A 222 6.52 6.83 -9.92
CA THR A 222 5.30 6.22 -10.48
C THR A 222 4.07 6.40 -9.57
N ILE A 223 4.26 6.63 -8.26
CA ILE A 223 3.17 6.69 -7.27
C ILE A 223 3.10 8.03 -6.52
N ALA A 224 4.03 8.94 -6.78
CA ALA A 224 4.11 10.23 -6.14
C ALA A 224 4.64 11.28 -7.11
N VAL A 225 3.97 12.42 -7.18
CA VAL A 225 4.38 13.61 -7.93
C VAL A 225 4.55 14.80 -6.98
N TYR A 226 5.45 15.69 -7.33
CA TYR A 226 5.85 16.83 -6.50
C TYR A 226 5.59 18.15 -7.22
N TRP A 227 4.81 19.03 -6.60
CA TRP A 227 4.46 20.32 -7.17
C TRP A 227 5.54 21.38 -7.00
N ASN A 228 6.56 21.12 -6.18
CA ASN A 228 7.70 22.03 -6.00
C ASN A 228 7.28 23.44 -5.53
N GLN A 229 6.24 23.53 -4.70
CA GLN A 229 5.85 24.79 -4.06
C GLN A 229 6.70 25.06 -2.83
N GLU A 230 6.86 26.35 -2.52
CA GLU A 230 7.54 26.84 -1.32
C GLU A 230 6.58 27.02 -0.13
N ASN A 231 5.28 26.98 -0.37
CA ASN A 231 4.22 27.14 0.63
C ASN A 231 3.15 26.07 0.44
N ALA A 232 2.45 25.74 1.52
CA ALA A 232 1.26 24.90 1.46
C ALA A 232 0.21 25.52 0.53
N ALA A 233 -0.47 24.68 -0.24
CA ALA A 233 -1.40 25.07 -1.29
C ALA A 233 -2.85 24.94 -0.84
N TRP A 234 -3.16 23.97 0.02
CA TRP A 234 -4.55 23.60 0.32
C TRP A 234 -4.97 24.16 1.67
N SER A 235 -6.17 24.73 1.71
CA SER A 235 -6.72 25.33 2.92
C SER A 235 -7.87 24.49 3.46
N SER A 236 -7.86 24.22 4.76
CA SER A 236 -8.97 23.53 5.45
C SER A 236 -10.30 24.22 5.22
N GLY A 237 -11.34 23.41 5.01
CA GLY A 237 -12.70 23.88 4.67
C GLY A 237 -12.91 24.28 3.20
N SER A 238 -11.86 24.35 2.38
CA SER A 238 -11.99 24.60 0.94
C SER A 238 -12.42 23.36 0.18
N VAL A 239 -12.97 23.56 -1.02
CA VAL A 239 -13.32 22.47 -1.94
C VAL A 239 -12.26 22.34 -3.02
N LEU A 240 -11.67 21.14 -3.10
CA LEU A 240 -10.84 20.71 -4.22
C LEU A 240 -11.71 20.10 -5.31
N ARG A 241 -11.30 20.32 -6.57
CA ARG A 241 -11.96 19.85 -7.78
C ARG A 241 -10.92 19.19 -8.67
N LEU A 242 -11.17 17.96 -9.07
CA LEU A 242 -10.39 17.26 -10.08
C LEU A 242 -11.13 17.37 -11.41
N ARG A 243 -10.46 17.90 -12.44
CA ARG A 243 -11.00 18.12 -13.78
C ARG A 243 -10.25 17.31 -14.81
N ASN A 244 -11.00 16.76 -15.77
CA ASN A 244 -10.41 16.16 -16.95
C ASN A 244 -9.85 17.23 -17.91
N PRO A 245 -9.10 16.85 -18.95
CA PRO A 245 -8.53 17.80 -19.92
C PRO A 245 -9.57 18.63 -20.69
N GLN A 246 -10.83 18.18 -20.73
CA GLN A 246 -11.95 18.91 -21.31
C GLN A 246 -12.56 19.94 -20.33
N GLY A 247 -12.04 20.05 -19.11
CA GLY A 247 -12.49 20.99 -18.08
C GLY A 247 -13.69 20.52 -17.24
N THR A 248 -14.19 19.31 -17.49
CA THR A 248 -15.31 18.72 -16.73
C THR A 248 -14.83 18.29 -15.36
N VAL A 249 -15.57 18.65 -14.31
CA VAL A 249 -15.27 18.21 -12.94
C VAL A 249 -15.66 16.74 -12.79
N VAL A 250 -14.69 15.91 -12.44
CA VAL A 250 -14.81 14.45 -12.28
C VAL A 250 -14.98 14.07 -10.81
N SER A 251 -14.33 14.81 -9.89
CA SER A 251 -14.40 14.57 -8.46
C SER A 251 -14.29 15.88 -7.69
N THR A 252 -14.95 15.95 -6.53
CA THR A 252 -14.83 17.06 -5.58
C THR A 252 -14.54 16.53 -4.18
N PHE A 253 -13.75 17.26 -3.39
CA PHE A 253 -13.41 16.87 -2.03
C PHE A 253 -13.33 18.10 -1.13
N THR A 254 -13.90 18.01 0.08
CA THR A 254 -13.80 19.09 1.07
C THR A 254 -12.59 18.83 1.97
N VAL A 255 -11.65 19.76 1.99
CA VAL A 255 -10.43 19.63 2.81
C VAL A 255 -10.81 19.67 4.30
N PRO A 256 -10.35 18.69 5.10
CA PRO A 256 -10.68 18.62 6.53
C PRO A 256 -10.12 19.79 7.35
#